data_AF-A0A833JBL3-F1
#
_entry.id   AF-A0A833JBL3-F1
#
_cell.length_a   1.000
_cell.length_b   1.000
_cell.length_c   1.000
_cell.angle_alpha   90.00
_cell.angle_beta   90.00
_cell.angle_gamma   90.00
#
_symmetry.space_group_name_H-M   'P 1'
#
loop_
_entity.id
_entity.type
_entity.pdbx_description
1 polymer ?
#
loop_
_entity_poly.entity_id
_entity_poly.type
_entity_poly.pdbx_seq_one_letter_code
_entity_poly.pdbx_strand_id
1 'polypeptide(L)'
;MTEKSLIIKKTLLIYSEYKKIEKEIYEDVFFERVKKSLEKNSYILSNDFIDESFSKEFLESIRTLCEFESLTFMPDESKDDYQTAKTKVDELLKTLKEKCNKVDLALFTNIKQNDLRKLIAMCDSFSEWCSEIEYFKLNKKNRINYISESPLLSLCRIN
;
A
#
# COMPACT_ATOMS: atom_id res chain seq x y z
N MET A 1 -8.53 15.72 3.32
CA MET A 1 -7.65 14.56 3.07
C MET A 1 -8.50 13.42 2.52
N THR A 2 -8.05 12.75 1.47
CA THR A 2 -8.87 11.81 0.70
C THR A 2 -8.72 10.37 1.17
N GLU A 3 -9.72 9.56 0.85
CA GLU A 3 -9.72 8.11 1.06
C GLU A 3 -8.52 7.45 0.36
N LYS A 4 -8.24 7.85 -0.88
CA LYS A 4 -7.09 7.38 -1.66
C LYS A 4 -5.76 7.67 -0.97
N SER A 5 -5.58 8.87 -0.43
CA SER A 5 -4.39 9.22 0.36
C SER A 5 -4.26 8.35 1.62
N LEU A 6 -5.38 8.06 2.28
CA LEU A 6 -5.42 7.20 3.47
C LEU A 6 -5.10 5.73 3.15
N ILE A 7 -5.54 5.21 2.00
CA ILE A 7 -5.17 3.87 1.51
C ILE A 7 -3.66 3.77 1.43
N ILE A 8 -3.01 4.67 0.67
CA ILE A 8 -1.55 4.66 0.48
C ILE A 8 -0.82 4.73 1.83
N LYS A 9 -1.19 5.69 2.69
CA LYS A 9 -0.54 5.87 4.01
C LYS A 9 -0.67 4.66 4.92
N LYS A 10 -1.86 4.03 4.96
CA LYS A 10 -2.08 2.81 5.75
C LYS A 10 -1.24 1.66 5.23
N THR A 11 -1.23 1.45 3.92
CA THR A 11 -0.39 0.43 3.27
C THR A 11 1.07 0.64 3.61
N LEU A 12 1.58 1.88 3.52
CA LEU A 12 2.96 2.20 3.89
C LEU A 12 3.28 1.82 5.33
N LEU A 13 2.48 2.30 6.29
CA LEU A 13 2.72 2.02 7.71
C LEU A 13 2.68 0.52 8.02
N ILE A 14 1.70 -0.19 7.47
CA ILE A 14 1.59 -1.64 7.68
C ILE A 14 2.76 -2.37 7.01
N TYR A 15 3.19 -1.92 5.83
CA TYR A 15 4.36 -2.46 5.16
C TYR A 15 5.65 -2.24 5.96
N SER A 16 5.83 -1.11 6.66
CA SER A 16 6.99 -0.99 7.58
C SER A 16 6.95 -1.98 8.72
N GLU A 17 5.79 -2.27 9.28
CA GLU A 17 5.71 -3.28 10.34
C GLU A 17 6.03 -4.66 9.79
N TYR A 18 5.54 -4.99 8.59
CA TYR A 18 5.87 -6.22 7.90
C TYR A 18 7.39 -6.37 7.70
N LYS A 19 8.08 -5.30 7.31
CA LYS A 19 9.55 -5.31 7.12
C LYS A 19 10.36 -5.50 8.40
N LYS A 20 9.76 -5.33 9.58
CA LYS A 20 10.40 -5.60 10.88
C LYS A 20 10.20 -7.04 11.35
N ILE A 21 9.45 -7.85 10.60
CA ILE A 21 9.23 -9.27 10.92
C ILE A 21 10.46 -10.06 10.50
N GLU A 22 11.22 -10.56 11.47
CA GLU A 22 12.40 -11.41 11.24
C GLU A 22 12.07 -12.92 11.27
N LYS A 23 10.93 -13.28 11.85
CA LYS A 23 10.46 -14.65 12.04
C LYS A 23 8.95 -14.71 11.85
N GLU A 24 8.42 -15.86 11.49
CA GLU A 24 6.98 -16.08 11.41
C GLU A 24 6.28 -15.68 12.72
N ILE A 25 5.16 -14.97 12.59
CA ILE A 25 4.32 -14.53 13.71
C ILE A 25 2.86 -14.78 13.36
N TYR A 26 2.05 -15.06 14.39
CA TYR A 26 0.61 -15.17 14.22
C TYR A 26 -0.03 -13.83 13.78
N GLU A 27 -1.11 -13.92 13.01
CA GLU A 27 -1.80 -12.74 12.42
C GLU A 27 -2.36 -11.79 13.50
N ASP A 28 -2.86 -12.31 14.61
CA ASP A 28 -3.35 -11.53 15.75
C ASP A 28 -2.23 -10.72 16.42
N VAL A 29 -1.04 -11.34 16.58
CA VAL A 29 0.17 -10.67 17.08
C VAL A 29 0.61 -9.58 16.12
N PHE A 30 0.56 -9.83 14.81
CA PHE A 30 0.90 -8.81 13.81
C PHE A 30 -0.11 -7.66 13.82
N PHE A 31 -1.41 -7.98 13.90
CA PHE A 31 -2.47 -6.99 13.95
C PHE A 31 -2.31 -6.02 15.13
N GLU A 32 -1.96 -6.52 16.32
CA GLU A 32 -1.70 -5.67 17.48
C GLU A 32 -0.48 -4.75 17.28
N ARG A 33 0.55 -5.19 16.55
CA ARG A 33 1.68 -4.32 16.16
C ARG A 33 1.22 -3.22 15.19
N VAL A 34 0.44 -3.60 14.19
CA VAL A 34 -0.14 -2.68 13.20
C VAL A 34 -0.99 -1.61 13.89
N LYS A 35 -1.90 -2.02 14.79
CA LYS A 35 -2.76 -1.10 15.53
C LYS A 35 -1.95 -0.07 16.31
N LYS A 36 -0.95 -0.52 17.09
CA LYS A 36 -0.03 0.38 17.82
C LYS A 36 0.73 1.30 16.88
N SER A 37 1.16 0.81 15.72
CA SER A 37 1.87 1.63 14.72
C SER A 37 0.98 2.71 14.12
N LEU A 38 -0.27 2.40 13.78
CA LEU A 38 -1.24 3.36 13.27
C LEU A 38 -1.59 4.44 14.31
N GLU A 39 -1.66 4.08 15.60
CA GLU A 39 -1.88 5.02 16.70
C GLU A 39 -0.65 5.93 16.90
N LYS A 40 0.55 5.34 17.01
CA LYS A 40 1.82 6.06 17.19
C LYS A 40 2.11 7.03 16.04
N ASN A 41 1.76 6.64 14.81
CA ASN A 41 2.01 7.41 13.60
C ASN A 41 0.75 8.13 13.09
N SER A 42 -0.20 8.45 13.98
CA SER A 42 -1.44 9.13 13.62
C SER A 42 -1.23 10.48 12.92
N TYR A 43 -0.13 11.19 13.21
CA TYR A 43 0.24 12.44 12.54
C TYR A 43 0.42 12.27 11.02
N ILE A 44 0.97 11.12 10.59
CA ILE A 44 1.19 10.76 9.19
C ILE A 44 -0.14 10.53 8.49
N LEU A 45 -1.04 9.86 9.20
CA LEU A 45 -2.40 9.63 8.75
C LEU A 45 -3.15 10.93 8.55
N SER A 46 -2.81 12.03 9.25
CA SER A 46 -3.45 13.34 9.13
C SER A 46 -2.72 14.36 8.24
N ASN A 47 -1.42 14.17 7.98
CA ASN A 47 -0.59 15.09 7.20
C ASN A 47 -0.94 15.05 5.70
N ASP A 48 -0.71 16.13 4.95
CA ASP A 48 -1.07 16.30 3.55
C ASP A 48 0.05 16.02 2.53
N PHE A 49 1.17 15.42 2.94
CA PHE A 49 2.32 15.13 2.06
C PHE A 49 1.98 14.27 0.82
N ILE A 50 0.92 13.46 0.92
CA ILE A 50 0.30 12.73 -0.19
C ILE A 50 -1.01 13.42 -0.52
N ASP A 51 -0.98 14.24 -1.57
CA ASP A 51 -2.12 14.99 -2.10
C ASP A 51 -3.06 14.10 -2.93
N GLU A 52 -4.26 14.61 -3.22
CA GLU A 52 -5.31 13.87 -3.93
C GLU A 52 -4.93 13.52 -5.37
N SER A 53 -4.32 14.46 -6.10
CA SER A 53 -3.93 14.26 -7.50
C SER A 53 -2.95 13.10 -7.61
N PHE A 54 -1.90 13.14 -6.80
CA PHE A 54 -0.92 12.06 -6.72
C PHE A 54 -1.58 10.75 -6.30
N SER A 55 -2.45 10.77 -5.29
CA SER A 55 -3.09 9.54 -4.78
C SER A 55 -3.95 8.86 -5.85
N LYS A 56 -4.68 9.65 -6.62
CA LYS A 56 -5.52 9.16 -7.72
C LYS A 56 -4.66 8.53 -8.81
N GLU A 57 -3.69 9.28 -9.31
CA GLU A 57 -2.78 8.82 -10.36
C GLU A 57 -1.99 7.57 -9.94
N PHE A 58 -1.52 7.53 -8.69
CA PHE A 58 -0.80 6.38 -8.15
C PHE A 58 -1.68 5.12 -8.12
N LEU A 59 -2.88 5.19 -7.52
CA LEU A 59 -3.76 4.04 -7.41
C LEU A 59 -4.24 3.54 -8.79
N GLU A 60 -4.53 4.45 -9.72
CA GLU A 60 -4.92 4.09 -11.09
C GLU A 60 -3.76 3.41 -11.83
N SER A 61 -2.55 3.96 -11.74
CA SER A 61 -1.37 3.42 -12.43
C SER A 61 -0.96 2.04 -11.90
N ILE A 62 -1.01 1.84 -10.58
CA ILE A 62 -0.69 0.52 -10.01
C ILE A 62 -1.75 -0.52 -10.39
N ARG A 63 -3.03 -0.14 -10.47
CA ARG A 63 -4.10 -1.06 -10.89
C ARG A 63 -3.86 -1.55 -12.31
N THR A 64 -3.62 -0.64 -13.25
CA THR A 64 -3.31 -0.99 -14.64
C THR A 64 -2.10 -1.92 -14.74
N LEU A 65 -1.03 -1.65 -13.96
CA LEU A 65 0.13 -2.53 -13.96
C LEU A 65 -0.20 -3.92 -13.40
N CYS A 66 -0.93 -3.99 -12.29
CA CYS A 66 -1.36 -5.26 -11.70
C CYS A 66 -2.29 -6.06 -12.63
N GLU A 67 -3.16 -5.39 -13.38
CA GLU A 67 -4.01 -6.02 -14.41
C GLU A 67 -3.16 -6.68 -15.50
N PHE A 68 -2.15 -5.97 -16.04
CA PHE A 68 -1.21 -6.57 -16.99
C PHE A 68 -0.43 -7.75 -16.39
N GLU A 69 0.06 -7.61 -15.15
CA GLU A 69 0.85 -8.65 -14.47
C GLU A 69 0.00 -9.87 -14.05
N SER A 70 -1.32 -9.73 -14.01
CA SER A 70 -2.26 -10.83 -13.73
C SER A 70 -2.56 -11.71 -14.97
N LEU A 71 -2.22 -11.23 -16.17
CA LEU A 71 -2.48 -11.96 -17.41
C LEU A 71 -1.63 -13.22 -17.46
N THR A 72 -2.29 -14.38 -17.61
CA THR A 72 -1.59 -15.66 -17.78
C THR A 72 -0.72 -15.69 -19.05
N PHE A 73 -1.16 -14.99 -20.10
CA PHE A 73 -0.41 -14.77 -21.32
C PHE A 73 -0.61 -13.31 -21.77
N MET A 74 0.48 -12.53 -21.82
CA MET A 74 0.43 -11.16 -22.32
C MET A 74 0.54 -11.17 -23.86
N PRO A 75 -0.45 -10.62 -24.59
CA PRO A 75 -0.37 -10.48 -26.04
C PRO A 75 0.83 -9.62 -26.46
N ASP A 76 1.45 -9.93 -27.61
CA ASP A 76 2.60 -9.18 -28.12
C ASP A 76 2.27 -7.69 -28.33
N GLU A 77 1.04 -7.40 -28.76
CA GLU A 77 0.51 -6.05 -28.95
C GLU A 77 0.42 -5.22 -27.66
N SER A 78 0.36 -5.87 -26.49
CA SER A 78 0.26 -5.20 -25.18
C SER A 78 1.61 -4.94 -24.51
N LYS A 79 2.73 -5.37 -25.12
CA LYS A 79 4.07 -5.25 -24.50
C LYS A 79 4.50 -3.81 -24.28
N ASP A 80 4.22 -2.93 -25.25
CA ASP A 80 4.59 -1.52 -25.17
C ASP A 80 3.74 -0.78 -24.12
N ASP A 81 2.45 -1.11 -24.03
CA ASP A 81 1.55 -0.57 -23.01
C ASP A 81 1.97 -1.02 -21.60
N TYR A 82 2.31 -2.30 -21.44
CA TYR A 82 2.85 -2.81 -20.17
C TYR A 82 4.14 -2.09 -19.77
N GLN A 83 5.07 -1.92 -20.70
CA GLN A 83 6.33 -1.24 -20.40
C GLN A 83 6.12 0.24 -20.06
N THR A 84 5.13 0.88 -20.68
CA THR A 84 4.69 2.25 -20.36
C THR A 84 4.10 2.31 -18.95
N ALA A 85 3.16 1.42 -18.62
CA ALA A 85 2.55 1.34 -17.29
C ALA A 85 3.59 1.10 -16.18
N LYS A 86 4.51 0.16 -16.42
CA LYS A 86 5.62 -0.14 -15.51
C LYS A 86 6.51 1.06 -15.25
N THR A 87 6.93 1.74 -16.32
CA THR A 87 7.77 2.95 -16.23
C THR A 87 7.08 4.04 -15.43
N LYS A 88 5.78 4.25 -15.68
CA LYS A 88 4.96 5.22 -14.95
C LYS A 88 4.88 4.91 -13.45
N VAL A 89 4.65 3.66 -13.09
CA VAL A 89 4.61 3.23 -11.68
C VAL A 89 5.97 3.41 -11.01
N ASP A 90 7.07 3.10 -11.69
CA ASP A 90 8.43 3.30 -11.16
C ASP A 90 8.71 4.81 -10.87
N GLU A 91 8.26 5.71 -11.74
CA GLU A 91 8.35 7.16 -11.52
C GLU A 91 7.54 7.60 -10.30
N LEU A 92 6.29 7.16 -10.19
CA LEU A 92 5.41 7.53 -9.08
C LEU A 92 5.92 6.97 -7.74
N LEU A 93 6.52 5.77 -7.74
CA LEU A 93 7.19 5.21 -6.56
C LEU A 93 8.39 6.05 -6.14
N LYS A 94 9.18 6.57 -7.09
CA LYS A 94 10.27 7.49 -6.78
C LYS A 94 9.74 8.77 -6.13
N THR A 95 8.68 9.35 -6.68
CA THR A 95 8.01 10.52 -6.08
C THR A 95 7.43 10.21 -4.69
N LEU A 96 6.85 9.03 -4.48
CA LEU A 96 6.36 8.59 -3.17
C LEU A 96 7.49 8.53 -2.15
N LYS A 97 8.63 7.96 -2.53
CA LYS A 97 9.84 7.88 -1.70
C LYS A 97 10.35 9.27 -1.32
N GLU A 98 10.42 10.19 -2.28
CA GLU A 98 10.82 11.59 -2.04
C GLU A 98 9.86 12.29 -1.08
N LYS A 99 8.55 12.12 -1.27
CA LYS A 99 7.51 12.65 -0.36
C LYS A 99 7.65 12.09 1.05
N CYS A 100 7.95 10.80 1.20
CA CYS A 100 8.15 10.16 2.51
C CYS A 100 9.43 10.65 3.21
N ASN A 101 10.54 10.80 2.49
CA ASN A 101 11.79 11.31 3.06
C ASN A 101 11.63 12.72 3.65
N LYS A 102 10.75 13.56 3.07
CA LYS A 102 10.46 14.91 3.56
C LYS A 102 9.73 14.95 4.90
N VAL A 103 9.01 13.89 5.26
CA VAL A 103 8.24 13.79 6.52
C VAL A 103 8.94 12.90 7.55
N ASP A 104 10.26 12.71 7.39
CA ASP A 104 11.12 11.84 8.22
C ASP A 104 10.53 10.43 8.43
N LEU A 105 9.89 9.93 7.39
CA LEU A 105 9.47 8.55 7.33
C LEU A 105 10.69 7.70 6.96
N ALA A 106 11.44 7.25 7.98
CA ALA A 106 12.48 6.21 7.88
C ALA A 106 11.95 4.85 7.35
N LEU A 107 10.70 4.82 6.90
CA LEU A 107 9.98 3.76 6.21
C LEU A 107 10.70 3.30 4.92
N PHE A 108 11.34 4.22 4.19
CA PHE A 108 11.91 3.94 2.86
C PHE A 108 13.44 3.84 2.81
N THR A 109 14.14 4.06 3.91
CA THR A 109 15.60 4.17 3.93
C THR A 109 16.29 2.89 3.46
N ASN A 110 15.63 1.73 3.55
CA ASN A 110 16.18 0.41 3.19
C ASN A 110 15.28 -0.43 2.24
N ILE A 111 14.36 0.19 1.49
CA ILE A 111 13.45 -0.54 0.58
C ILE A 111 14.17 -0.91 -0.73
N LYS A 112 14.30 -2.21 -1.02
CA LYS A 112 14.82 -2.76 -2.30
C LYS A 112 13.72 -2.81 -3.38
N GLN A 113 14.06 -3.06 -4.64
CA GLN A 113 13.07 -3.13 -5.72
C GLN A 113 11.99 -4.20 -5.52
N ASN A 114 12.35 -5.41 -5.04
CA ASN A 114 11.36 -6.44 -4.70
C ASN A 114 10.42 -6.01 -3.56
N ASP A 115 10.89 -5.14 -2.66
CA ASP A 115 10.05 -4.60 -1.59
C ASP A 115 9.01 -3.62 -2.14
N LEU A 116 9.36 -2.87 -3.20
CA LEU A 116 8.43 -1.96 -3.88
C LEU A 116 7.33 -2.74 -4.62
N ARG A 117 7.65 -3.88 -5.22
CA ARG A 117 6.66 -4.74 -5.88
C ARG A 117 5.62 -5.29 -4.91
N LYS A 118 6.04 -5.75 -3.72
CA LYS A 118 5.12 -6.17 -2.65
C LYS A 118 4.25 -5.01 -2.18
N LEU A 119 4.83 -3.83 -2.02
CA LEU A 119 4.08 -2.63 -1.64
C LEU A 119 2.99 -2.28 -2.66
N ILE A 120 3.31 -2.36 -3.96
CA ILE A 120 2.34 -2.14 -5.05
C ILE A 120 1.17 -3.11 -4.93
N ALA A 121 1.44 -4.41 -4.86
CA ALA A 121 0.39 -5.43 -4.78
C ALA A 121 -0.48 -5.25 -3.52
N MET A 122 0.15 -4.97 -2.36
CA MET A 122 -0.57 -4.66 -1.13
C MET A 122 -1.47 -3.44 -1.26
N CYS A 123 -0.99 -2.40 -1.93
CA CYS A 123 -1.72 -1.16 -2.09
C CYS A 123 -2.92 -1.35 -3.03
N ASP A 124 -2.74 -2.07 -4.13
CA ASP A 124 -3.81 -2.38 -5.08
C ASP A 124 -4.90 -3.25 -4.44
N SER A 125 -4.53 -4.39 -3.84
CA SER A 125 -5.51 -5.28 -3.20
C SER A 125 -6.24 -4.59 -2.05
N PHE A 126 -5.56 -3.74 -1.27
CA PHE A 126 -6.22 -2.99 -0.21
C PHE A 126 -7.16 -1.91 -0.75
N SER A 127 -6.81 -1.26 -1.86
CA SER A 127 -7.67 -0.28 -2.52
C SER A 127 -8.95 -0.93 -3.04
N GLU A 128 -8.83 -2.08 -3.72
CA GLU A 128 -9.96 -2.88 -4.19
C GLU A 128 -10.85 -3.30 -3.02
N TRP A 129 -10.28 -3.93 -2.00
CA TRP A 129 -11.01 -4.36 -0.81
C TRP A 129 -11.72 -3.19 -0.10
N CYS A 130 -11.07 -2.02 0.03
CA CYS A 130 -11.70 -0.84 0.63
C CYS A 130 -12.96 -0.39 -0.14
N SER A 131 -12.95 -0.54 -1.47
CA SER A 131 -14.09 -0.22 -2.32
C SER A 131 -15.21 -1.25 -2.12
N GLU A 132 -14.88 -2.54 -2.15
CA GLU A 132 -15.86 -3.63 -2.04
C GLU A 132 -16.66 -3.59 -0.73
N ILE A 133 -15.99 -3.34 0.40
CA ILE A 133 -16.65 -3.33 1.71
C ILE A 133 -17.11 -1.93 2.15
N GLU A 134 -17.01 -0.94 1.27
CA GLU A 134 -17.27 0.47 1.54
C GLU A 134 -16.55 0.97 2.82
N TYR A 135 -15.28 0.60 2.97
CA TYR A 135 -14.50 0.72 4.21
C TYR A 135 -14.56 2.12 4.83
N PHE A 136 -14.54 3.17 4.02
CA PHE A 136 -14.54 4.56 4.49
C PHE A 136 -15.90 5.08 4.94
N LYS A 137 -17.01 4.36 4.64
CA LYS A 137 -18.33 4.63 5.22
C LYS A 137 -18.49 4.07 6.64
N LEU A 138 -17.59 3.16 7.06
CA LEU A 138 -17.58 2.61 8.41
C LEU A 138 -17.11 3.66 9.44
N ASN A 139 -17.64 3.56 10.67
CA ASN A 139 -17.17 4.40 11.76
C ASN A 139 -15.68 4.14 12.09
N LYS A 140 -15.00 5.11 12.73
CA LYS A 140 -13.55 5.03 12.98
C LYS A 140 -13.13 3.80 13.80
N LYS A 141 -13.93 3.38 14.79
CA LYS A 141 -13.64 2.23 15.64
C LYS A 141 -13.69 0.93 14.82
N ASN A 142 -14.74 0.78 14.01
CA ASN A 142 -14.91 -0.36 13.12
C ASN A 142 -13.78 -0.40 12.10
N ARG A 143 -13.40 0.73 11.49
CA ARG A 143 -12.30 0.79 10.52
C ARG A 143 -10.98 0.22 11.04
N ILE A 144 -10.63 0.42 12.31
CA ILE A 144 -9.43 -0.20 12.89
C ILE A 144 -9.61 -1.72 12.98
N ASN A 145 -10.76 -2.18 13.49
CA ASN A 145 -11.04 -3.61 13.64
C ASN A 145 -11.02 -4.32 12.28
N TYR A 146 -11.69 -3.79 11.27
CA TYR A 146 -11.74 -4.39 9.93
C TYR A 146 -10.37 -4.50 9.22
N ILE A 147 -9.34 -3.78 9.69
CA ILE A 147 -7.97 -4.04 9.18
C ILE A 147 -7.54 -5.48 9.47
N SER A 148 -8.03 -6.09 10.57
CA SER A 148 -7.77 -7.50 10.89
C SER A 148 -8.18 -8.47 9.78
N GLU A 149 -9.17 -8.07 8.97
CA GLU A 149 -9.75 -8.86 7.87
C GLU A 149 -9.24 -8.41 6.49
N SER A 150 -8.38 -7.39 6.45
CA SER A 150 -7.92 -6.80 5.20
C SER A 150 -6.76 -7.59 4.59
N PRO A 151 -6.58 -7.53 3.25
CA PRO A 151 -5.45 -8.19 2.57
C PRO A 151 -4.07 -7.69 3.05
N LEU A 152 -4.02 -6.55 3.75
CA LEU A 152 -2.78 -6.03 4.32
C LEU A 152 -2.19 -6.90 5.43
N LEU A 153 -3.00 -7.75 6.09
CA LEU A 153 -2.53 -8.64 7.14
C LEU A 153 -2.35 -10.08 6.67
N SER A 154 -3.12 -10.50 5.65
CA SER A 154 -3.12 -11.87 5.11
C SER A 154 -1.79 -12.30 4.50
N LEU A 155 -0.89 -11.35 4.22
CA LEU A 155 0.45 -11.59 3.67
C LEU A 155 1.49 -11.98 4.74
N CYS A 156 1.11 -12.02 6.02
CA CYS A 156 1.98 -12.54 7.09
C CYS A 156 2.01 -14.06 7.18
N ARG A 157 1.24 -14.75 6.35
CA ARG A 157 1.35 -16.20 6.16
C ARG A 157 2.50 -16.47 5.20
N ILE A 158 3.67 -16.79 5.73
CA ILE A 158 4.72 -17.47 4.96
C ILE A 158 4.68 -18.93 5.41
N ASN A 159 4.33 -19.82 4.48
CA ASN A 159 4.66 -21.25 4.55
C ASN A 159 6.18 -21.44 4.38
#